data_AF-A0A9D9GT10-F1
#
_entry.id   AF-A0A9D9GT10-F1
#
_cell.length_a   1.000
_cell.length_b   1.000
_cell.length_c   1.000
_cell.angle_alpha   90.00
_cell.angle_beta   90.00
_cell.angle_gamma   90.00
#
_symmetry.space_group_name_H-M   'P 1'
#
loop_
_entity.id
_entity.type
_entity.pdbx_description
1 polymer ?
#
loop_
_entity_poly.entity_id
_entity_poly.type
_entity_poly.pdbx_seq_one_letter_code
_entity_poly.pdbx_strand_id
1 'polypeptide(L)'
;MQTAVSVWRKLMLLLCMAAAVLSLSACTPYYDDYVGIWVGIDESDQRDIVMYEFEIVKAGGVSYYIRLTRSHYEVEDGVGAYWTSSQPRFMPGWYNEDNGQLQAPFGTLDYSISDGSIKFGSINFVRKAKNTALKLKYVAREAVKKAYPELPISD
;
A
#
# COMPACT_ATOMS: atom_id res chain seq x y z
N MET A 1 -16.89 52.99 36.55
CA MET A 1 -17.46 51.68 36.12
C MET A 1 -17.12 51.45 34.64
N GLN A 2 -15.84 51.31 34.28
CA GLN A 2 -15.40 51.15 32.87
C GLN A 2 -14.30 50.08 32.68
N THR A 3 -13.77 49.50 33.77
CA THR A 3 -12.70 48.49 33.71
C THR A 3 -13.21 47.07 33.51
N ALA A 4 -14.40 46.73 34.02
CA ALA A 4 -14.96 45.38 33.94
C ALA A 4 -15.27 44.92 32.50
N VAL A 5 -15.76 45.82 31.64
CA VAL A 5 -16.09 45.52 30.23
C VAL A 5 -14.83 45.23 29.41
N SER A 6 -13.72 45.90 29.72
CA SER A 6 -12.43 45.68 29.06
C SER A 6 -11.82 44.32 29.39
N VAL A 7 -11.99 43.83 30.62
CA VAL A 7 -11.42 42.54 31.05
C VAL A 7 -12.20 41.39 30.43
N TRP A 8 -13.53 41.46 30.43
CA TRP A 8 -14.40 40.46 29.81
C TRP A 8 -14.18 40.32 28.30
N ARG A 9 -14.01 41.44 27.57
CA ARG A 9 -13.67 41.42 26.15
C ARG A 9 -12.32 40.75 25.87
N LYS A 10 -11.30 41.04 26.70
CA LYS A 10 -9.97 40.43 26.56
C LYS A 10 -10.01 38.93 26.87
N LEU A 11 -10.77 38.52 27.88
CA LEU A 11 -10.94 37.11 28.25
C LEU A 11 -11.67 36.32 27.15
N MET A 12 -12.74 36.88 26.57
CA MET A 12 -13.46 36.26 25.46
C MET A 12 -12.59 36.11 24.20
N LEU A 13 -11.80 37.13 23.84
CA LEU A 13 -10.87 37.06 22.71
C LEU A 13 -9.80 35.96 22.89
N LEU A 14 -9.32 35.76 24.12
CA LEU A 14 -8.35 34.72 24.45
C LEU A 14 -8.97 33.31 24.34
N LEU A 15 -10.22 33.15 24.80
CA LEU A 15 -10.98 31.90 24.68
C LEU A 15 -11.32 31.55 23.23
N CYS A 16 -11.66 32.55 22.40
CA CYS A 16 -11.89 32.35 20.97
C CYS A 16 -10.61 31.97 20.22
N MET A 17 -9.45 32.54 20.57
CA MET A 17 -8.17 32.11 20.00
C MET A 17 -7.78 30.70 20.43
N ALA A 18 -8.01 30.32 21.69
CA ALA A 18 -7.78 28.94 22.15
C ALA A 18 -8.67 27.92 21.43
N ALA A 19 -9.94 28.26 21.17
CA ALA A 19 -10.87 27.41 20.41
C ALA A 19 -10.47 27.27 18.92
N ALA A 20 -9.91 28.32 18.32
CA ALA A 20 -9.39 28.27 16.95
C ALA A 20 -8.10 27.44 16.82
N VAL A 21 -7.26 27.42 17.87
CA VAL A 21 -6.06 26.56 17.90
C VAL A 21 -6.46 25.10 18.10
N LEU A 22 -7.50 24.82 18.90
CA LEU A 22 -8.03 23.46 19.08
C LEU A 22 -8.79 22.92 17.85
N SER A 23 -9.42 23.78 17.05
CA SER A 23 -10.08 23.36 15.80
C SER A 23 -9.12 23.13 14.64
N LEU A 24 -7.95 23.77 14.63
CA LEU A 24 -6.89 23.51 13.64
C LEU A 24 -6.12 22.21 13.91
N SER A 25 -6.10 21.71 15.15
CA SER A 25 -5.48 20.43 15.52
C SER A 25 -6.31 19.18 15.20
N ALA A 26 -7.55 19.33 14.69
CA ALA A 26 -8.39 18.20 14.26
C ALA A 26 -8.31 17.90 12.75
N CYS A 27 -7.54 18.69 11.98
CA CYS A 27 -7.12 18.33 10.63
C CYS A 27 -5.69 17.80 10.66
N THR A 28 -5.43 16.75 11.45
CA THR A 28 -4.29 15.89 11.11
C THR A 28 -4.63 15.30 9.73
N PRO A 29 -3.86 15.56 8.66
CA PRO A 29 -4.02 14.79 7.45
C PRO A 29 -3.94 13.33 7.87
N TYR A 30 -4.95 12.55 7.52
CA TYR A 30 -4.90 11.10 7.63
C TYR A 30 -3.64 10.69 6.86
N TYR A 31 -2.54 10.47 7.57
CA TYR A 31 -1.34 9.93 6.97
C TYR A 31 -1.78 8.59 6.42
N ASP A 32 -1.84 8.51 5.10
CA ASP A 32 -2.11 7.26 4.42
C ASP A 32 -0.94 6.34 4.78
N ASP A 33 -1.16 5.37 5.67
CA ASP A 33 -0.13 4.41 6.11
C ASP A 33 0.47 3.62 4.92
N TYR A 34 -0.08 3.81 3.71
CA TYR A 34 0.31 3.13 2.47
C TYR A 34 1.05 4.03 1.46
N VAL A 35 1.49 5.25 1.83
CA VAL A 35 2.28 6.10 0.91
C VAL A 35 3.51 5.35 0.40
N GLY A 36 3.60 5.18 -0.93
CA GLY A 36 4.74 4.53 -1.57
C GLY A 36 4.68 3.00 -1.60
N ILE A 37 3.53 2.40 -1.31
CA ILE A 37 3.30 0.95 -1.43
C ILE A 37 2.37 0.67 -2.61
N TRP A 38 2.74 -0.33 -3.40
CA TRP A 38 1.94 -0.84 -4.51
C TRP A 38 1.67 -2.32 -4.32
N VAL A 39 0.49 -2.75 -4.78
CA VAL A 39 0.06 -4.15 -4.75
C VAL A 39 -0.41 -4.59 -6.12
N GLY A 40 -0.04 -5.80 -6.49
CA GLY A 40 -0.39 -6.41 -7.77
C GLY A 40 -0.65 -7.90 -7.57
N ILE A 41 -1.44 -8.48 -8.47
CA ILE A 41 -1.78 -9.89 -8.44
C ILE A 41 -1.36 -10.53 -9.77
N ASP A 42 -0.66 -11.65 -9.67
CA ASP A 42 -0.29 -12.49 -10.80
C ASP A 42 -1.32 -13.61 -10.91
N GLU A 43 -2.14 -13.54 -11.95
CA GLU A 43 -3.20 -14.51 -12.26
C GLU A 43 -2.79 -15.43 -13.42
N SER A 44 -1.49 -15.47 -13.77
CA SER A 44 -0.99 -16.31 -14.87
C SER A 44 -1.25 -17.80 -14.64
N ASP A 45 -1.21 -18.25 -13.38
CA ASP A 45 -1.64 -19.59 -12.97
C ASP A 45 -2.88 -19.49 -12.07
N GLN A 46 -4.01 -20.05 -12.52
CA GLN A 46 -5.24 -20.07 -11.73
C GLN A 46 -5.17 -20.97 -10.48
N ARG A 47 -4.14 -21.82 -10.36
CA ARG A 47 -3.92 -22.69 -9.19
C ARG A 47 -3.01 -22.07 -8.15
N ASP A 48 -2.13 -21.15 -8.54
CA ASP A 48 -1.21 -20.43 -7.66
C ASP A 48 -1.25 -18.92 -7.97
N ILE A 49 -2.37 -18.29 -7.61
CA ILE A 49 -2.49 -16.83 -7.73
C ILE A 49 -1.63 -16.17 -6.65
N VAL A 50 -0.67 -15.37 -7.09
CA VAL A 50 0.32 -14.74 -6.22
C VAL A 50 0.05 -13.24 -6.10
N MET A 51 -0.08 -12.74 -4.88
CA MET A 51 -0.08 -11.31 -4.61
C MET A 51 1.33 -10.82 -4.29
N TYR A 52 1.76 -9.77 -4.96
CA TYR A 52 2.99 -9.05 -4.68
C TYR A 52 2.67 -7.69 -4.07
N GLU A 53 3.36 -7.37 -2.98
CA GLU A 53 3.40 -6.04 -2.41
C GLU A 53 4.82 -5.51 -2.55
N PHE A 54 4.98 -4.35 -3.19
CA PHE A 54 6.28 -3.69 -3.22
C PHE A 54 6.21 -2.25 -2.71
N GLU A 55 7.31 -1.82 -2.11
CA GLU A 55 7.52 -0.45 -1.65
C GLU A 55 8.84 0.06 -2.20
N ILE A 56 8.84 1.29 -2.71
CA ILE A 56 10.05 1.98 -3.16
C ILE A 56 10.58 2.81 -2.00
N VAL A 57 11.61 2.31 -1.35
CA VAL A 57 12.33 2.99 -0.28
C VAL A 57 13.43 3.82 -0.92
N LYS A 58 13.30 5.15 -0.90
CA LYS A 58 14.27 6.06 -1.52
C LYS A 58 15.65 5.92 -0.87
N ALA A 59 16.67 5.68 -1.68
CA ALA A 59 18.06 5.54 -1.24
C ALA A 59 18.95 6.63 -1.87
N GLY A 60 18.52 7.90 -1.82
CA GLY A 60 19.30 9.04 -2.35
C GLY A 60 19.55 9.02 -3.88
N GLY A 61 19.65 10.19 -4.51
CA GLY A 61 19.94 10.28 -5.95
C GLY A 61 18.97 9.48 -6.84
N VAL A 62 19.53 8.69 -7.77
CA VAL A 62 18.82 7.81 -8.72
C VAL A 62 18.70 6.35 -8.26
N SER A 63 19.19 6.04 -7.06
CA SER A 63 19.14 4.69 -6.47
C SER A 63 18.01 4.55 -5.45
N TYR A 64 17.38 3.38 -5.45
CA TYR A 64 16.27 3.02 -4.57
C TYR A 64 16.47 1.62 -4.03
N TYR A 65 15.82 1.30 -2.92
CA TYR A 65 15.60 -0.08 -2.49
C TYR A 65 14.14 -0.43 -2.71
N ILE A 66 13.88 -1.57 -3.33
CA ILE A 66 12.56 -2.14 -3.47
C ILE A 66 12.42 -3.20 -2.38
N ARG A 67 11.47 -2.99 -1.47
CA ARG A 67 11.02 -4.02 -0.54
C ARG A 67 9.89 -4.79 -1.23
N LEU A 68 10.06 -6.10 -1.43
CA LEU A 68 9.07 -6.97 -2.06
C LEU A 68 8.62 -8.05 -1.10
N THR A 69 7.31 -8.22 -0.96
CA THR A 69 6.68 -9.30 -0.22
C THR A 69 5.78 -10.10 -1.15
N ARG A 70 6.02 -11.41 -1.26
CA ARG A 70 5.15 -12.36 -1.94
C ARG A 70 4.15 -12.96 -0.95
N SER A 71 2.87 -13.00 -1.30
CA SER A 71 1.83 -13.71 -0.55
C SER A 71 0.97 -14.57 -1.48
N HIS A 72 0.55 -15.75 -1.03
CA HIS A 72 -0.26 -16.69 -1.81
C HIS A 72 -0.95 -17.69 -0.89
N TYR A 73 -1.85 -18.51 -1.44
CA TYR A 73 -2.35 -19.69 -0.74
C TYR A 73 -1.40 -20.85 -0.98
N GLU A 74 -0.85 -21.39 0.09
CA GLU A 74 -0.14 -22.66 0.05
C GLU A 74 -1.17 -23.78 0.17
N VAL A 75 -1.16 -24.70 -0.80
CA VAL A 75 -2.10 -25.83 -0.87
C VAL A 75 -1.36 -27.08 -0.39
N GLU A 76 -1.88 -27.67 0.67
CA GLU A 76 -1.39 -28.94 1.21
C GLU A 76 -2.44 -30.02 0.96
N ASP A 77 -2.07 -31.01 0.12
CA ASP A 77 -2.96 -32.06 -0.34
C ASP A 77 -3.59 -32.82 0.85
N GLY A 78 -4.94 -32.84 0.88
CA GLY A 78 -5.70 -33.52 1.91
C GLY A 78 -5.77 -32.80 3.26
N VAL A 79 -5.10 -31.65 3.42
CA VAL A 79 -5.14 -30.84 4.64
C VAL A 79 -5.97 -29.57 4.40
N GLY A 80 -5.64 -28.78 3.40
CA GLY A 80 -6.32 -27.53 3.08
C GLY A 80 -5.44 -26.52 2.37
N ALA A 81 -5.98 -25.31 2.18
CA ALA A 81 -5.22 -24.17 1.68
C ALA A 81 -5.11 -23.10 2.77
N TYR A 82 -3.94 -22.50 2.93
CA TYR A 82 -3.69 -21.46 3.94
C TYR A 82 -2.93 -20.29 3.35
N TRP A 83 -3.31 -19.08 3.77
CA TRP A 83 -2.63 -17.88 3.31
C TRP A 83 -1.26 -17.72 3.96
N THR A 84 -0.22 -17.60 3.15
CA THR A 84 1.15 -17.41 3.62
C THR A 84 1.81 -16.21 2.95
N SER A 85 2.70 -15.56 3.69
CA SER A 85 3.49 -14.42 3.23
C SER A 85 4.97 -14.71 3.46
N SER A 86 5.76 -14.51 2.41
CA SER A 86 7.22 -14.56 2.49
C SER A 86 7.79 -13.44 3.38
N GLN A 87 9.01 -13.64 3.87
CA GLN A 87 9.78 -12.56 4.48
C GLN A 87 10.09 -11.47 3.44
N PRO A 88 10.04 -10.18 3.80
CA PRO A 88 10.34 -9.09 2.87
C PRO A 88 11.76 -9.21 2.30
N ARG A 89 11.87 -9.16 0.97
CA ARG A 89 13.16 -9.12 0.26
C ARG A 89 13.47 -7.70 -0.16
N PHE A 90 14.67 -7.23 0.18
CA PHE A 90 15.16 -5.93 -0.24
C PHE A 90 16.08 -6.10 -1.45
N MET A 91 15.80 -5.35 -2.50
CA MET A 91 16.55 -5.39 -3.74
C MET A 91 16.94 -3.97 -4.15
N PRO A 92 18.15 -3.74 -4.66
CA PRO A 92 18.49 -2.45 -5.23
C PRO A 92 17.62 -2.20 -6.48
N GLY A 93 17.32 -0.94 -6.75
CA GLY A 93 16.68 -0.49 -7.98
C GLY A 93 17.27 0.84 -8.43
N TRP A 94 17.14 1.15 -9.71
CA TRP A 94 17.67 2.36 -10.32
C TRP A 94 16.64 2.94 -11.29
N TYR A 95 16.57 4.27 -11.32
CA TYR A 95 15.73 4.98 -12.29
C TYR A 95 16.53 5.24 -13.55
N ASN A 96 15.98 4.84 -14.70
CA ASN A 96 16.54 5.16 -15.99
C ASN A 96 15.87 6.44 -16.53
N GLU A 97 16.64 7.52 -16.59
CA GLU A 97 16.15 8.83 -17.02
C GLU A 97 15.81 8.88 -18.52
N ASP A 98 16.45 8.05 -19.35
CA ASP A 98 16.27 8.07 -20.81
C ASP A 98 14.88 7.59 -21.23
N ASN A 99 14.30 6.66 -20.47
CA ASN A 99 13.01 6.04 -20.77
C ASN A 99 11.98 6.12 -19.63
N GLY A 100 12.35 6.74 -18.51
CA GLY A 100 11.50 6.94 -17.34
C GLY A 100 11.13 5.65 -16.60
N GLN A 101 11.86 4.56 -16.79
CA GLN A 101 11.57 3.27 -16.18
C GLN A 101 12.33 3.05 -14.87
N LEU A 102 11.72 2.27 -13.97
CA LEU A 102 12.40 1.75 -12.79
C LEU A 102 12.95 0.37 -13.13
N GLN A 103 14.22 0.13 -12.85
CA GLN A 103 14.87 -1.14 -13.10
C GLN A 103 15.30 -1.79 -11.78
N ALA A 104 15.16 -3.11 -11.71
CA ALA A 104 15.54 -3.92 -10.56
C ALA A 104 16.15 -5.25 -11.03
N PRO A 105 16.84 -6.02 -10.18
CA PRO A 105 17.40 -7.32 -10.53
C PRO A 105 16.37 -8.32 -11.08
N PHE A 106 15.10 -8.17 -10.72
CA PHE A 106 14.02 -9.02 -11.23
C PHE A 106 13.41 -8.52 -12.55
N GLY A 107 13.78 -7.32 -13.01
CA GLY A 107 13.40 -6.77 -14.31
C GLY A 107 12.94 -5.31 -14.25
N THR A 108 12.19 -4.90 -15.26
CA THR A 108 11.76 -3.51 -15.46
C THR A 108 10.35 -3.29 -14.95
N LEU A 109 10.19 -2.25 -14.13
CA LEU A 109 8.93 -1.69 -13.65
C LEU A 109 8.58 -0.46 -14.48
N ASP A 110 7.55 -0.59 -15.32
CA ASP A 110 7.06 0.50 -16.15
C ASP A 110 6.14 1.41 -15.33
N TYR A 111 6.59 2.63 -15.05
CA TYR A 111 5.79 3.62 -14.33
C TYR A 111 4.99 4.47 -15.32
N SER A 112 3.67 4.50 -15.12
CA SER A 112 2.77 5.37 -15.87
C SER A 112 2.56 6.68 -15.12
N ILE A 113 3.01 7.79 -15.72
CA ILE A 113 2.90 9.13 -15.11
C ILE A 113 1.43 9.59 -15.02
N SER A 114 0.57 9.13 -15.93
CA SER A 114 -0.83 9.60 -16.04
C SER A 114 -1.71 9.12 -14.88
N ASP A 115 -1.50 7.90 -14.39
CA ASP A 115 -2.32 7.27 -13.36
C ASP A 115 -1.51 6.76 -12.15
N GLY A 116 -0.18 6.88 -12.19
CA GLY A 116 0.73 6.43 -11.13
C GLY A 116 0.77 4.91 -10.96
N SER A 117 0.29 4.16 -11.96
CA SER A 117 0.35 2.70 -11.99
C SER A 117 1.76 2.22 -12.33
N ILE A 118 2.08 1.01 -11.86
CA ILE A 118 3.34 0.34 -12.18
C ILE A 118 3.02 -1.01 -12.82
N LYS A 119 3.74 -1.38 -13.87
CA LYS A 119 3.59 -2.70 -14.51
C LYS A 119 4.89 -3.49 -14.44
N PHE A 120 4.78 -4.80 -14.23
CA PHE A 120 5.89 -5.75 -14.33
C PHE A 120 5.42 -6.96 -15.12
N GLY A 121 5.93 -7.14 -16.34
CA GLY A 121 5.42 -8.18 -17.23
C GLY A 121 3.90 -8.03 -17.45
N SER A 122 3.12 -9.05 -17.10
CA SER A 122 1.64 -9.05 -17.15
C SER A 122 0.96 -8.48 -15.90
N ILE A 123 1.72 -8.21 -14.82
CA ILE A 123 1.17 -7.82 -13.53
C ILE A 123 0.96 -6.30 -13.50
N ASN A 124 -0.28 -5.89 -13.24
CA ASN A 124 -0.63 -4.49 -13.04
C ASN A 124 -0.64 -4.19 -11.54
N PHE A 125 0.21 -3.26 -11.12
CA PHE A 125 0.28 -2.80 -9.76
C PHE A 125 -0.49 -1.49 -9.59
N VAL A 126 -1.31 -1.47 -8.55
CA VAL A 126 -2.06 -0.29 -8.11
C VAL A 126 -1.51 0.19 -6.79
N ARG A 127 -1.61 1.50 -6.54
CA ARG A 127 -1.27 2.05 -5.22
C ARG A 127 -2.12 1.36 -4.16
N LYS A 128 -1.46 0.90 -3.10
CA LYS A 128 -2.14 0.27 -1.97
C LYS A 128 -3.00 1.33 -1.30
N ALA A 129 -4.26 1.00 -1.09
CA ALA A 129 -5.21 1.79 -0.33
C ALA A 129 -5.84 0.89 0.73
N LYS A 130 -6.69 1.49 1.57
CA LYS A 130 -7.44 0.73 2.57
C LYS A 130 -8.18 -0.45 1.92
N ASN A 131 -7.96 -1.64 2.45
CA ASN A 131 -8.54 -2.91 2.00
C ASN A 131 -8.11 -3.42 0.62
N THR A 132 -7.19 -2.77 -0.11
CA THR A 132 -6.77 -3.27 -1.44
C THR A 132 -6.16 -4.68 -1.34
N ALA A 133 -5.23 -4.88 -0.40
CA ALA A 133 -4.62 -6.20 -0.17
C ALA A 133 -5.66 -7.26 0.24
N LEU A 134 -6.65 -6.89 1.07
CA LEU A 134 -7.72 -7.80 1.47
C LEU A 134 -8.58 -8.21 0.26
N LYS A 135 -8.94 -7.25 -0.61
CA LYS A 135 -9.69 -7.54 -1.84
C LYS A 135 -8.90 -8.48 -2.77
N LEU A 136 -7.60 -8.26 -2.94
CA LEU A 136 -6.75 -9.14 -3.75
C LEU A 136 -6.60 -10.53 -3.12
N LYS A 137 -6.49 -10.64 -1.79
CA LYS A 137 -6.56 -11.93 -1.08
C LYS A 137 -7.86 -12.68 -1.36
N TYR A 138 -9.01 -11.99 -1.41
CA TYR A 138 -10.28 -12.62 -1.79
C TYR A 138 -10.32 -13.09 -3.24
N VAL A 139 -9.72 -12.35 -4.18
CA VAL A 139 -9.59 -12.80 -5.58
C VAL A 139 -8.79 -14.10 -5.66
N ALA A 140 -7.62 -14.15 -5.00
CA ALA A 140 -6.81 -15.36 -4.93
C ALA A 140 -7.58 -16.52 -4.26
N ARG A 141 -8.35 -16.23 -3.20
CA ARG A 141 -9.17 -17.22 -2.48
C ARG A 141 -10.21 -17.87 -3.39
N GLU A 142 -10.92 -17.09 -4.20
CA GLU A 142 -11.94 -17.60 -5.11
C GLU A 142 -11.32 -18.47 -6.23
N ALA A 143 -10.12 -18.14 -6.69
CA ALA A 143 -9.40 -18.97 -7.65
C ALA A 143 -8.98 -20.32 -7.06
N VAL A 144 -8.42 -20.32 -5.84
CA VAL A 144 -8.09 -21.57 -5.12
C VAL A 144 -9.34 -22.40 -4.87
N LYS A 145 -10.44 -21.78 -4.43
CA LYS A 145 -11.72 -22.47 -4.23
C LYS A 145 -12.25 -23.10 -5.53
N LYS A 146 -12.08 -22.42 -6.66
CA LYS A 146 -12.47 -22.96 -7.97
C LYS A 146 -11.58 -24.13 -8.40
N ALA A 147 -10.29 -24.06 -8.12
CA ALA A 147 -9.32 -25.11 -8.45
C ALA A 147 -9.44 -26.34 -7.52
N TYR A 148 -9.76 -26.11 -6.24
CA TYR A 148 -9.80 -27.11 -5.17
C TYR A 148 -11.10 -26.97 -4.33
N PRO A 149 -12.28 -27.31 -4.88
CA PRO A 149 -13.58 -27.03 -4.24
C PRO A 149 -13.82 -27.79 -2.94
N GLU A 150 -13.15 -28.93 -2.74
CA GLU A 150 -13.31 -29.79 -1.57
C GLU A 150 -12.33 -29.45 -0.44
N LEU A 151 -11.33 -28.60 -0.68
CA LEU A 151 -10.34 -28.24 0.33
C LEU A 151 -10.86 -27.11 1.24
N PRO A 152 -10.73 -27.24 2.57
CA PRO A 152 -10.98 -26.10 3.45
C PRO A 152 -9.93 -25.02 3.21
N ILE A 153 -10.38 -23.76 3.15
CA ILE A 153 -9.51 -22.59 2.94
C ILE A 153 -9.48 -21.72 4.19
N SER A 154 -8.29 -21.53 4.75
CA SER A 154 -8.01 -20.77 5.97
C SER A 154 -7.18 -19.52 5.69
N ASP A 155 -7.41 -18.47 6.49
CA ASP A 155 -6.86 -17.13 6.31
C ASP A 155 -5.76 -16.78 7.32
#